data_AF-A0A917M710-F1
#
_entry.id   AF-A0A917M710-F1
#
_cell.length_a   1.000
_cell.length_b   1.000
_cell.length_c   1.000
_cell.angle_alpha   90.00
_cell.angle_beta   90.00
_cell.angle_gamma   90.00
#
_symmetry.space_group_name_H-M   'P 1'
#
loop_
_entity.id
_entity.type
_entity.pdbx_description
1 polymer ?
#
loop_
_entity_poly.entity_id
_entity_poly.type
_entity_poly.pdbx_seq_one_letter_code
_entity_poly.pdbx_strand_id
1 'polypeptide(L)'
;MSNIKNGVYHRNDIDLIISVDYQESDARNQVVNIATSFSWNHGQKTVITHRTNLGLRKHILHCGDLTAEYGSIILLEDDLVVSSQFYSYAQDALQFYNEDERIAGISLYNHRRHPLNRFDFDTIPDDSDVYFLQFASSWGQAWTSGQWKGFKDWYKNATILQNDSIPEKVKSWPESSWLKFFIKYLVVHDKYFVYPNKSFTTNFSDSGTHNKSKNTDFQVPLFSGEMNSLRFKEIDHAINIYDAFFELIPDVIKTLNKDLEGIDFTVDLWGMKPLRVVKTNYLLSTKPLKNTASGHRKGYALEMKPPVLNVISDLPGNDIKLSEANLFENDFKGLDISKNLVWDYFVFKLIPSVYVKIFIKKVLLKLRKK
;
A
#
# COMPACT_ATOMS: atom_id res chain seq x y z
N MET A 1 4.55 -2.98 -23.24
CA MET A 1 4.34 -4.27 -23.95
C MET A 1 5.62 -5.11 -24.13
N SER A 2 6.78 -4.54 -24.45
CA SER A 2 8.01 -5.35 -24.65
C SER A 2 8.45 -6.12 -23.40
N ASN A 3 8.22 -5.59 -22.19
CA ASN A 3 8.71 -6.23 -20.97
C ASN A 3 7.93 -7.51 -20.59
N ILE A 4 6.59 -7.55 -20.76
CA ILE A 4 5.82 -8.78 -20.47
C ILE A 4 6.26 -9.96 -21.33
N LYS A 5 6.81 -9.74 -22.54
CA LYS A 5 7.34 -10.81 -23.39
C LYS A 5 8.56 -11.51 -22.76
N ASN A 6 9.28 -10.82 -21.88
CA ASN A 6 10.48 -11.33 -21.21
C ASN A 6 10.16 -12.00 -19.87
N GLY A 7 8.88 -12.23 -19.57
CA GLY A 7 8.46 -13.01 -18.42
C GLY A 7 8.96 -14.45 -18.50
N VAL A 8 9.20 -15.05 -17.33
CA VAL A 8 9.42 -16.48 -17.20
C VAL A 8 8.05 -17.14 -17.14
N TYR A 9 7.73 -17.91 -18.19
CA TYR A 9 6.48 -18.64 -18.34
C TYR A 9 6.76 -20.13 -18.36
N HIS A 10 6.11 -20.87 -17.46
CA HIS A 10 6.22 -22.33 -17.38
C HIS A 10 5.10 -23.05 -18.15
N ARG A 11 4.23 -22.28 -18.80
CA ARG A 11 3.04 -22.76 -19.52
C ARG A 11 2.85 -21.97 -20.82
N ASN A 12 2.12 -22.56 -21.77
CA ASN A 12 1.81 -21.98 -23.08
C ASN A 12 0.30 -21.88 -23.35
N ASP A 13 -0.50 -21.87 -22.28
CA ASP A 13 -1.95 -21.67 -22.28
C ASP A 13 -2.34 -20.42 -21.45
N ILE A 14 -1.55 -19.37 -21.60
CA ILE A 14 -1.66 -18.10 -20.90
C ILE A 14 -2.21 -17.07 -21.88
N ASP A 15 -3.48 -16.74 -21.78
CA ASP A 15 -4.10 -15.79 -22.70
C ASP A 15 -3.73 -14.34 -22.35
N LEU A 16 -3.50 -13.54 -23.38
CA LEU A 16 -3.23 -12.10 -23.28
C LEU A 16 -4.41 -11.30 -23.81
N ILE A 17 -5.05 -10.55 -22.93
CA ILE A 17 -6.12 -9.62 -23.27
C ILE A 17 -5.58 -8.21 -23.22
N ILE A 18 -5.59 -7.51 -24.36
CA ILE A 18 -5.22 -6.10 -24.44
C ILE A 18 -6.52 -5.29 -24.61
N SER A 19 -6.97 -4.66 -23.53
CA SER A 19 -8.17 -3.83 -23.52
C SER A 19 -7.81 -2.35 -23.71
N VAL A 20 -8.26 -1.75 -24.80
CA VAL A 20 -7.98 -0.35 -25.17
C VAL A 20 -9.25 0.48 -25.00
N ASP A 21 -9.24 1.40 -24.04
CA ASP A 21 -10.33 2.37 -23.86
C ASP A 21 -10.39 3.36 -25.03
N TYR A 22 -11.58 3.90 -25.29
CA TYR A 22 -11.78 4.83 -26.38
C TYR A 22 -11.22 6.21 -26.03
N GLN A 23 -10.46 6.78 -26.95
CA GLN A 23 -10.12 8.19 -27.01
C GLN A 23 -10.33 8.70 -28.44
N GLU A 24 -10.91 9.88 -28.58
CA GLU A 24 -11.05 10.54 -29.89
C GLU A 24 -9.71 11.19 -30.28
N SER A 25 -8.79 10.38 -30.79
CA SER A 25 -7.46 10.83 -31.23
C SER A 25 -6.83 9.86 -32.23
N ASP A 26 -5.95 10.36 -33.10
CA ASP A 26 -5.13 9.52 -33.99
C ASP A 26 -4.19 8.59 -33.21
N ALA A 27 -3.80 9.01 -31.99
CA ALA A 27 -3.01 8.19 -31.08
C ALA A 27 -3.71 6.87 -30.73
N ARG A 28 -5.06 6.84 -30.66
CA ARG A 28 -5.80 5.60 -30.44
C ARG A 28 -5.51 4.56 -31.52
N ASN A 29 -5.53 4.98 -32.80
CA ASN A 29 -5.27 4.05 -33.91
C ASN A 29 -3.85 3.49 -33.83
N GLN A 30 -2.87 4.30 -33.39
CA GLN A 30 -1.50 3.83 -33.16
C GLN A 30 -1.46 2.79 -32.03
N VAL A 31 -2.13 3.03 -30.91
CA VAL A 31 -2.20 2.08 -29.79
C VAL A 31 -2.86 0.76 -30.21
N VAL A 32 -3.97 0.83 -30.95
CA VAL A 32 -4.66 -0.37 -31.48
C VAL A 32 -3.77 -1.13 -32.46
N ASN A 33 -3.02 -0.45 -33.32
CA ASN A 33 -2.08 -1.07 -34.23
C ASN A 33 -0.92 -1.75 -33.49
N ILE A 34 -0.39 -1.14 -32.43
CA ILE A 34 0.65 -1.74 -31.58
C ILE A 34 0.09 -3.00 -30.89
N ALA A 35 -1.10 -2.92 -30.28
CA ALA A 35 -1.75 -4.07 -29.63
C ALA A 35 -2.02 -5.23 -30.63
N THR A 36 -2.49 -4.88 -31.83
CA THR A 36 -2.83 -5.86 -32.88
C THR A 36 -1.58 -6.50 -33.48
N SER A 37 -0.49 -5.75 -33.64
CA SER A 37 0.78 -6.26 -34.18
C SER A 37 1.66 -6.99 -33.15
N PHE A 38 1.40 -6.79 -31.85
CA PHE A 38 2.16 -7.45 -30.79
C PHE A 38 2.04 -8.98 -30.87
N SER A 39 3.16 -9.70 -30.96
CA SER A 39 3.18 -11.16 -31.00
C SER A 39 3.22 -11.73 -29.58
N TRP A 40 2.30 -12.66 -29.31
CA TRP A 40 2.19 -13.38 -28.06
C TRP A 40 2.31 -14.87 -28.33
N ASN A 41 3.28 -15.53 -27.70
CA ASN A 41 3.66 -16.91 -28.01
C ASN A 41 3.31 -17.90 -26.88
N HIS A 42 2.62 -17.43 -25.84
CA HIS A 42 2.30 -18.22 -24.65
C HIS A 42 0.81 -18.54 -24.51
N GLY A 43 -0.03 -18.21 -25.49
CA GLY A 43 -1.48 -18.45 -25.47
C GLY A 43 -2.21 -17.64 -26.54
N GLN A 44 -3.54 -17.53 -26.44
CA GLN A 44 -4.32 -16.69 -27.34
C GLN A 44 -4.14 -15.22 -27.01
N LYS A 45 -4.16 -14.36 -28.04
CA LYS A 45 -4.15 -12.91 -27.88
C LYS A 45 -5.44 -12.30 -28.38
N THR A 46 -6.15 -11.61 -27.49
CA THR A 46 -7.37 -10.88 -27.82
C THR A 46 -7.17 -9.39 -27.62
N VAL A 47 -7.55 -8.59 -28.60
CA VAL A 47 -7.56 -7.12 -28.48
C VAL A 47 -9.02 -6.66 -28.38
N ILE A 48 -9.37 -6.06 -27.25
CA ILE A 48 -10.70 -5.48 -27.00
C ILE A 48 -10.59 -3.98 -27.22
N THR A 49 -11.40 -3.42 -28.12
CA THR A 49 -11.47 -1.97 -28.33
C THR A 49 -12.84 -1.46 -27.94
N HIS A 50 -12.89 -0.49 -27.03
CA HIS A 50 -14.14 0.10 -26.59
C HIS A 50 -14.65 1.13 -27.61
N ARG A 51 -15.97 1.20 -27.78
CA ARG A 51 -16.64 2.14 -28.71
C ARG A 51 -16.85 3.53 -28.11
N THR A 52 -16.81 3.63 -26.79
CA THR A 52 -17.03 4.85 -26.00
C THR A 52 -16.00 4.92 -24.89
N ASN A 53 -15.65 6.12 -24.43
CA ASN A 53 -14.70 6.27 -23.33
C ASN A 53 -15.37 5.77 -22.03
N LEU A 54 -14.90 4.65 -21.51
CA LEU A 54 -15.38 4.10 -20.24
C LEU A 54 -14.84 4.91 -19.06
N GLY A 55 -13.63 5.43 -19.20
CA GLY A 55 -12.87 6.04 -18.13
C GLY A 55 -12.31 4.99 -17.17
N LEU A 56 -11.28 5.39 -16.41
CA LEU A 56 -10.47 4.50 -15.56
C LEU A 56 -11.31 3.51 -14.73
N ARG A 57 -12.27 4.02 -13.95
CA ARG A 57 -13.08 3.18 -13.05
C ARG A 57 -13.84 2.07 -13.79
N LYS A 58 -14.60 2.42 -14.82
CA LYS A 58 -15.41 1.44 -15.55
C LYS A 58 -14.53 0.49 -16.35
N HIS A 59 -13.41 0.98 -16.88
CA HIS A 59 -12.48 0.15 -17.64
C HIS A 59 -11.79 -0.91 -16.76
N ILE A 60 -11.28 -0.52 -15.59
CA ILE A 60 -10.71 -1.49 -14.63
C ILE A 60 -11.76 -2.50 -14.16
N LEU A 61 -12.99 -2.04 -13.88
CA LEU A 61 -14.07 -2.95 -13.49
C LEU A 61 -14.41 -3.95 -14.59
N HIS A 62 -14.43 -3.53 -15.86
CA HIS A 62 -14.63 -4.40 -17.00
C HIS A 62 -13.50 -5.44 -17.12
N CYS A 63 -12.24 -5.02 -16.98
CA CYS A 63 -11.10 -5.93 -17.02
C CYS A 63 -11.12 -6.94 -15.85
N GLY A 64 -11.50 -6.51 -14.64
CA GLY A 64 -11.66 -7.42 -13.51
C GLY A 64 -12.77 -8.44 -13.71
N ASP A 65 -13.86 -8.08 -14.39
CA ASP A 65 -14.98 -8.99 -14.69
C ASP A 65 -14.57 -10.18 -15.57
N LEU A 66 -13.42 -10.10 -16.26
CA LEU A 66 -12.83 -11.23 -17.00
C LEU A 66 -12.45 -12.42 -16.07
N THR A 67 -12.32 -12.21 -14.76
CA THR A 67 -12.15 -13.32 -13.81
C THR A 67 -13.28 -14.35 -13.87
N ALA A 68 -14.49 -13.96 -14.30
CA ALA A 68 -15.60 -14.88 -14.48
C ALA A 68 -15.39 -15.88 -15.64
N GLU A 69 -14.61 -15.49 -16.65
CA GLU A 69 -14.27 -16.32 -17.82
C GLU A 69 -12.97 -17.09 -17.59
N TYR A 70 -11.92 -16.43 -17.09
CA TYR A 70 -10.58 -17.00 -16.98
C TYR A 70 -10.27 -17.62 -15.61
N GLY A 71 -11.16 -17.48 -14.62
CA GLY A 71 -10.98 -17.98 -13.26
C GLY A 71 -10.01 -17.15 -12.42
N SER A 72 -8.86 -16.76 -12.96
CA SER A 72 -7.93 -15.79 -12.34
C SER A 72 -7.29 -14.89 -13.40
N ILE A 73 -6.97 -13.65 -13.03
CA ILE A 73 -6.30 -12.71 -13.94
C ILE A 73 -5.13 -12.01 -13.26
N ILE A 74 -4.16 -11.58 -14.06
CA ILE A 74 -3.17 -10.57 -13.71
C ILE A 74 -3.52 -9.32 -14.52
N LEU A 75 -3.82 -8.21 -13.83
CA LEU A 75 -4.10 -6.92 -14.45
C LEU A 75 -2.88 -6.01 -14.32
N LEU A 76 -2.41 -5.53 -15.48
CA LEU A 76 -1.31 -4.58 -15.60
C LEU A 76 -1.82 -3.34 -16.36
N GLU A 77 -1.48 -2.16 -15.85
CA GLU A 77 -1.67 -0.89 -16.57
C GLU A 77 -0.52 -0.67 -17.57
N ASP A 78 -0.71 0.22 -18.55
CA ASP A 78 0.22 0.43 -19.66
C ASP A 78 1.51 1.16 -19.28
N ASP A 79 1.50 1.90 -18.17
CA ASP A 79 2.64 2.62 -17.61
C ASP A 79 3.49 1.79 -16.63
N LEU A 80 3.23 0.48 -16.54
CA LEU A 80 3.97 -0.45 -15.69
C LEU A 80 5.11 -1.14 -16.43
N VAL A 81 6.19 -1.36 -15.69
CA VAL A 81 7.28 -2.26 -16.06
C VAL A 81 7.31 -3.42 -15.08
N VAL A 82 7.49 -4.63 -15.60
CA VAL A 82 7.45 -5.87 -14.83
C VAL A 82 8.85 -6.47 -14.65
N SER A 83 9.03 -7.23 -13.58
CA SER A 83 10.12 -8.20 -13.43
C SER A 83 9.88 -9.38 -14.37
N SER A 84 10.92 -10.09 -14.81
CA SER A 84 10.74 -11.37 -15.52
C SER A 84 9.96 -12.40 -14.68
N GLN A 85 10.01 -12.31 -13.35
CA GLN A 85 9.36 -13.26 -12.45
C GLN A 85 7.91 -12.89 -12.08
N PHE A 86 7.35 -11.82 -12.64
CA PHE A 86 6.02 -11.33 -12.27
C PHE A 86 4.92 -12.38 -12.41
N TYR A 87 4.98 -13.18 -13.48
CA TYR A 87 3.98 -14.19 -13.78
C TYR A 87 4.05 -15.35 -12.78
N SER A 88 5.25 -15.90 -12.57
CA SER A 88 5.44 -17.01 -11.64
C SER A 88 5.04 -16.62 -10.22
N TYR A 89 5.43 -15.43 -9.75
CA TYR A 89 5.01 -14.95 -8.44
C TYR A 89 3.49 -14.81 -8.33
N ALA A 90 2.82 -14.19 -9.32
CA ALA A 90 1.37 -14.06 -9.29
C ALA A 90 0.66 -15.41 -9.27
N GLN A 91 1.13 -16.36 -10.09
CA GLN A 91 0.57 -17.70 -10.14
C GLN A 91 0.66 -18.39 -8.78
N ASP A 92 1.86 -18.42 -8.19
CA ASP A 92 2.10 -19.10 -6.92
C ASP A 92 1.30 -18.43 -5.79
N ALA A 93 1.24 -17.10 -5.77
CA ALA A 93 0.48 -16.35 -4.76
C ALA A 93 -1.04 -16.55 -4.91
N LEU A 94 -1.58 -16.47 -6.12
CA LEU A 94 -3.00 -16.72 -6.37
C LEU A 94 -3.40 -18.13 -5.93
N GLN A 95 -2.55 -19.13 -6.22
CA GLN A 95 -2.79 -20.51 -5.81
C GLN A 95 -2.74 -20.66 -4.28
N PHE A 96 -1.72 -20.08 -3.63
CA PHE A 96 -1.53 -20.21 -2.18
C PHE A 96 -2.68 -19.57 -1.39
N TYR A 97 -3.15 -18.39 -1.81
CA TYR A 97 -4.18 -17.63 -1.09
C TYR A 97 -5.61 -17.81 -1.62
N ASN A 98 -5.86 -18.78 -2.51
CA ASN A 98 -7.18 -18.95 -3.14
C ASN A 98 -8.30 -19.20 -2.12
N GLU A 99 -8.02 -20.01 -1.09
CA GLU A 99 -9.01 -20.49 -0.12
C GLU A 99 -9.13 -19.58 1.13
N ASP A 100 -8.20 -18.64 1.34
CA ASP A 100 -8.30 -17.73 2.48
C ASP A 100 -9.22 -16.56 2.15
N GLU A 101 -10.47 -16.63 2.64
CA GLU A 101 -11.48 -15.61 2.40
C GLU A 101 -11.08 -14.21 2.92
N ARG A 102 -10.10 -14.09 3.83
CA ARG A 102 -9.59 -12.80 4.31
C ARG A 102 -8.74 -12.11 3.24
N ILE A 103 -8.29 -12.84 2.22
CA ILE A 103 -7.51 -12.29 1.11
C ILE A 103 -8.42 -11.86 -0.03
N ALA A 104 -8.30 -10.61 -0.44
CA ALA A 104 -9.11 -10.01 -1.49
C ALA A 104 -8.35 -9.70 -2.79
N GLY A 105 -7.06 -10.02 -2.83
CA GLY A 105 -6.23 -9.85 -4.01
C GLY A 105 -4.74 -9.91 -3.72
N ILE A 106 -3.96 -10.05 -4.78
CA ILE A 106 -2.50 -10.10 -4.74
C ILE A 106 -1.95 -8.84 -5.42
N SER A 107 -0.99 -8.18 -4.80
CA SER A 107 -0.19 -7.13 -5.42
C SER A 107 1.07 -7.71 -6.04
N LEU A 108 1.51 -7.16 -7.16
CA LEU A 108 2.85 -7.37 -7.72
C LEU A 108 3.83 -6.26 -7.30
N TYR A 109 3.33 -5.17 -6.74
CA TYR A 109 4.09 -4.00 -6.32
C TYR A 109 4.43 -4.08 -4.83
N ASN A 110 5.61 -3.61 -4.43
CA ASN A 110 5.98 -3.40 -3.03
C ASN A 110 5.96 -1.90 -2.66
N HIS A 111 5.23 -1.52 -1.61
CA HIS A 111 5.32 -0.15 -1.09
C HIS A 111 6.67 0.08 -0.41
N ARG A 112 7.46 1.03 -0.92
CA ARG A 112 8.64 1.59 -0.21
C ARG A 112 8.39 2.96 0.39
N ARG A 113 7.28 3.59 -0.01
CA ARG A 113 6.80 4.84 0.55
C ARG A 113 5.33 4.71 0.87
N HIS A 114 4.95 5.30 1.99
CA HIS A 114 3.58 5.42 2.41
C HIS A 114 2.83 6.38 1.47
N PRO A 115 1.79 5.93 0.75
CA PRO A 115 1.09 6.76 -0.25
C PRO A 115 0.38 7.97 0.34
N LEU A 116 0.14 7.98 1.66
CA LEU A 116 -0.63 9.04 2.31
C LEU A 116 0.26 10.15 2.88
N ASN A 117 1.46 9.86 3.38
CA ASN A 117 2.35 10.88 3.96
C ASN A 117 3.70 11.01 3.24
N ARG A 118 4.00 10.10 2.30
CA ARG A 118 5.23 10.03 1.49
C ARG A 118 6.50 9.72 2.29
N PHE A 119 6.39 9.35 3.56
CA PHE A 119 7.52 8.79 4.31
C PHE A 119 7.84 7.39 3.84
N ASP A 120 9.06 6.94 4.13
CA ASP A 120 9.46 5.56 3.83
C ASP A 120 8.58 4.59 4.62
N PHE A 121 8.23 3.49 3.97
CA PHE A 121 7.50 2.39 4.56
C PHE A 121 8.36 1.14 4.43
N ASP A 122 8.67 0.55 5.57
CA ASP A 122 9.41 -0.70 5.68
C ASP A 122 8.60 -1.65 6.56
N THR A 123 8.49 -2.90 6.12
CA THR A 123 7.96 -4.00 6.93
C THR A 123 8.95 -4.37 8.04
N ILE A 124 8.49 -5.07 9.08
CA ILE A 124 9.39 -5.66 10.05
C ILE A 124 10.11 -6.82 9.35
N PRO A 125 11.46 -6.82 9.26
CA PRO A 125 12.17 -7.90 8.59
C PRO A 125 11.89 -9.24 9.26
N ASP A 126 11.35 -10.19 8.49
CA ASP A 126 11.17 -11.58 8.89
C ASP A 126 11.54 -12.52 7.72
N ASP A 127 11.23 -13.79 7.86
CA ASP A 127 11.44 -14.79 6.82
C ASP A 127 10.32 -14.80 5.75
N SER A 128 9.25 -14.03 5.91
CA SER A 128 8.17 -13.94 4.91
C SER A 128 8.63 -13.21 3.65
N ASP A 129 8.26 -13.71 2.48
CA ASP A 129 8.39 -12.95 1.23
C ASP A 129 7.22 -11.97 1.02
N VAL A 130 6.22 -11.94 1.93
CA VAL A 130 5.02 -11.12 1.80
C VAL A 130 4.58 -10.43 3.10
N TYR A 131 3.70 -9.45 2.96
CA TYR A 131 2.96 -8.79 4.04
C TYR A 131 1.50 -8.56 3.63
N PHE A 132 0.64 -8.28 4.61
CA PHE A 132 -0.79 -8.08 4.43
C PHE A 132 -1.17 -6.63 4.68
N LEU A 133 -1.98 -6.05 3.81
CA LEU A 133 -2.33 -4.63 3.89
C LEU A 133 -3.79 -4.40 3.50
N GLN A 134 -4.55 -3.66 4.32
CA GLN A 134 -5.91 -3.21 3.98
C GLN A 134 -5.91 -2.02 3.00
N PHE A 135 -5.04 -2.07 2.01
CA PHE A 135 -4.92 -1.09 0.95
C PHE A 135 -4.78 -1.87 -0.35
N ALA A 136 -5.69 -1.68 -1.29
CA ALA A 136 -5.64 -2.41 -2.56
C ALA A 136 -4.50 -1.90 -3.44
N SER A 137 -4.01 -2.75 -4.34
CA SER A 137 -2.96 -2.39 -5.31
C SER A 137 -3.57 -1.92 -6.63
N SER A 138 -2.91 -0.94 -7.26
CA SER A 138 -3.19 -0.46 -8.62
C SER A 138 -1.94 -0.38 -9.49
N TRP A 139 -0.83 -0.97 -9.07
CA TRP A 139 0.42 -1.00 -9.84
C TRP A 139 0.84 -2.43 -10.13
N GLY A 140 -0.11 -3.25 -10.55
CA GLY A 140 0.06 -4.68 -10.76
C GLY A 140 -0.71 -5.41 -9.68
N GLN A 141 -1.83 -6.00 -10.10
CA GLN A 141 -2.76 -6.67 -9.21
C GLN A 141 -3.28 -7.94 -9.87
N ALA A 142 -3.53 -8.95 -9.06
CA ALA A 142 -4.07 -10.22 -9.52
C ALA A 142 -5.22 -10.66 -8.63
N TRP A 143 -6.21 -11.30 -9.24
CA TRP A 143 -7.41 -11.75 -8.56
C TRP A 143 -7.84 -13.12 -9.04
N THR A 144 -8.37 -13.90 -8.11
CA THR A 144 -9.23 -15.05 -8.42
C THR A 144 -10.68 -14.58 -8.64
N SER A 145 -11.50 -15.43 -9.24
CA SER A 145 -12.93 -15.17 -9.47
C SER A 145 -13.68 -14.95 -8.16
N GLY A 146 -13.35 -15.70 -7.10
CA GLY A 146 -13.92 -15.53 -5.77
C GLY A 146 -13.59 -14.16 -5.17
N GLN A 147 -12.31 -13.78 -5.22
CA GLN A 147 -11.83 -12.50 -4.71
C GLN A 147 -12.50 -11.31 -5.41
N TRP A 148 -12.51 -11.32 -6.76
CA TRP A 148 -13.11 -10.25 -7.54
C TRP A 148 -14.64 -10.19 -7.38
N LYS A 149 -15.32 -11.34 -7.40
CA LYS A 149 -16.77 -11.42 -7.20
C LYS A 149 -17.19 -10.84 -5.85
N GLY A 150 -16.45 -11.14 -4.78
CA GLY A 150 -16.70 -10.58 -3.45
C GLY A 150 -16.70 -9.05 -3.44
N PHE A 151 -15.68 -8.44 -4.06
CA PHE A 151 -15.63 -6.99 -4.23
C PHE A 151 -16.78 -6.47 -5.10
N LYS A 152 -17.04 -7.09 -6.26
CA LYS A 152 -18.08 -6.65 -7.20
C LYS A 152 -19.47 -6.69 -6.61
N ASP A 153 -19.80 -7.72 -5.84
CA ASP A 153 -21.12 -7.85 -5.21
C ASP A 153 -21.34 -6.75 -4.16
N TRP A 154 -20.33 -6.48 -3.32
CA TRP A 154 -20.36 -5.35 -2.38
C TRP A 154 -20.45 -4.00 -3.11
N TYR A 155 -19.67 -3.84 -4.18
CA TYR A 155 -19.49 -2.59 -4.90
C TYR A 155 -20.78 -2.06 -5.55
N LYS A 156 -21.74 -2.93 -5.91
CA LYS A 156 -23.02 -2.55 -6.54
C LYS A 156 -23.78 -1.46 -5.79
N ASN A 157 -23.68 -1.45 -4.46
CA ASN A 157 -24.38 -0.50 -3.59
C ASN A 157 -23.40 0.41 -2.82
N ALA A 158 -22.12 0.40 -3.19
CA ALA A 158 -21.08 1.09 -2.43
C ALA A 158 -21.08 2.60 -2.69
N THR A 159 -21.01 3.36 -1.61
CA THR A 159 -20.79 4.81 -1.60
C THR A 159 -19.62 5.13 -0.67
N ILE A 160 -18.99 6.29 -0.83
CA ILE A 160 -18.00 6.80 0.13
C ILE A 160 -18.66 7.86 0.99
N LEU A 161 -18.61 7.67 2.31
CA LEU A 161 -19.21 8.52 3.32
C LEU A 161 -18.12 9.21 4.15
N GLN A 162 -18.46 10.38 4.71
CA GLN A 162 -17.52 11.17 5.51
C GLN A 162 -17.06 10.45 6.79
N ASN A 163 -17.93 9.60 7.35
CA ASN A 163 -17.71 8.82 8.56
C ASN A 163 -17.08 7.44 8.32
N ASP A 164 -16.74 7.09 7.07
CA ASP A 164 -16.02 5.85 6.78
C ASP A 164 -14.64 5.85 7.47
N SER A 165 -14.28 4.70 8.04
CA SER A 165 -13.01 4.44 8.75
C SER A 165 -11.79 4.27 7.83
N ILE A 166 -11.83 4.85 6.63
CA ILE A 166 -10.69 4.88 5.70
C ILE A 166 -9.99 6.26 5.77
N PRO A 167 -8.72 6.37 5.33
CA PRO A 167 -7.99 7.63 5.40
C PRO A 167 -8.67 8.79 4.65
N GLU A 168 -8.60 10.00 5.22
CA GLU A 168 -9.19 11.21 4.62
C GLU A 168 -8.70 11.47 3.19
N LYS A 169 -7.40 11.23 2.94
CA LYS A 169 -6.82 11.38 1.61
C LYS A 169 -7.46 10.43 0.60
N VAL A 170 -7.76 9.19 0.99
CA VAL A 170 -8.46 8.20 0.13
C VAL A 170 -9.89 8.67 -0.15
N LYS A 171 -10.60 9.20 0.86
CA LYS A 171 -11.96 9.76 0.67
C LYS A 171 -11.98 10.91 -0.32
N SER A 172 -10.95 11.75 -0.29
CA SER A 172 -10.79 12.92 -1.17
C SER A 172 -10.41 12.58 -2.62
N TRP A 173 -10.05 11.32 -2.92
CA TRP A 173 -9.77 10.92 -4.29
C TRP A 173 -10.99 11.07 -5.19
N PRO A 174 -10.80 11.35 -6.49
CA PRO A 174 -11.91 11.51 -7.44
C PRO A 174 -12.84 10.29 -7.47
N GLU A 175 -14.12 10.51 -7.80
CA GLU A 175 -15.09 9.42 -7.99
C GLU A 175 -14.72 8.44 -9.12
N SER A 176 -13.84 8.86 -10.03
CA SER A 176 -13.23 8.00 -11.06
C SER A 176 -12.15 7.05 -10.51
N SER A 177 -11.77 7.16 -9.24
CA SER A 177 -10.88 6.19 -8.60
C SER A 177 -11.71 4.99 -8.16
N TRP A 178 -11.48 3.82 -8.77
CA TRP A 178 -12.04 2.57 -8.27
C TRP A 178 -11.37 2.15 -6.94
N LEU A 179 -10.10 2.54 -6.77
CA LEU A 179 -9.26 2.12 -5.66
C LEU A 179 -9.79 2.56 -4.29
N LYS A 180 -10.37 3.77 -4.18
CA LYS A 180 -11.02 4.23 -2.93
C LYS A 180 -12.17 3.33 -2.49
N PHE A 181 -12.92 2.74 -3.43
CA PHE A 181 -13.98 1.79 -3.12
C PHE A 181 -13.42 0.45 -2.68
N PHE A 182 -12.37 -0.04 -3.34
CA PHE A 182 -11.74 -1.29 -2.95
C PHE A 182 -11.09 -1.19 -1.56
N ILE A 183 -10.38 -0.10 -1.25
CA ILE A 183 -9.84 0.14 0.11
C ILE A 183 -10.96 0.12 1.15
N LYS A 184 -12.12 0.74 0.86
CA LYS A 184 -13.28 0.67 1.76
C LYS A 184 -13.79 -0.77 1.92
N TYR A 185 -13.88 -1.54 0.83
CA TYR A 185 -14.27 -2.96 0.89
C TYR A 185 -13.34 -3.77 1.82
N LEU A 186 -12.03 -3.56 1.71
CA LEU A 186 -11.05 -4.20 2.59
C LEU A 186 -11.32 -3.87 4.06
N VAL A 187 -11.46 -2.60 4.40
CA VAL A 187 -11.67 -2.16 5.78
C VAL A 187 -13.02 -2.63 6.36
N VAL A 188 -14.11 -2.57 5.58
CA VAL A 188 -15.45 -2.94 6.07
C VAL A 188 -15.58 -4.45 6.30
N HIS A 189 -14.85 -5.27 5.54
CA HIS A 189 -14.92 -6.72 5.62
C HIS A 189 -13.71 -7.37 6.30
N ASP A 190 -12.82 -6.57 6.89
CA ASP A 190 -11.55 -7.02 7.48
C ASP A 190 -10.74 -7.94 6.54
N LYS A 191 -10.61 -7.49 5.29
CA LYS A 191 -9.87 -8.20 4.23
C LYS A 191 -8.58 -7.49 3.89
N TYR A 192 -7.64 -8.23 3.31
CA TYR A 192 -6.29 -7.77 3.02
C TYR A 192 -5.89 -8.07 1.57
N PHE A 193 -5.03 -7.23 1.02
CA PHE A 193 -4.20 -7.59 -0.12
C PHE A 193 -2.90 -8.21 0.37
N VAL A 194 -2.41 -9.19 -0.37
CA VAL A 194 -1.06 -9.74 -0.16
C VAL A 194 -0.07 -8.97 -1.01
N TYR A 195 0.93 -8.38 -0.37
CA TYR A 195 1.99 -7.63 -1.01
C TYR A 195 3.33 -8.36 -0.87
N PRO A 196 4.18 -8.37 -1.90
CA PRO A 196 5.51 -8.92 -1.79
C PRO A 196 6.47 -7.94 -1.12
N ASN A 197 7.42 -8.46 -0.36
CA ASN A 197 8.57 -7.68 0.16
C ASN A 197 9.57 -7.32 -0.97
N LYS A 198 9.44 -7.92 -2.17
CA LYS A 198 10.23 -7.62 -3.37
C LYS A 198 9.28 -7.20 -4.50
N SER A 199 9.53 -6.09 -5.17
CA SER A 199 8.60 -5.64 -6.21
C SER A 199 8.78 -6.41 -7.52
N PHE A 200 7.68 -6.89 -8.10
CA PHE A 200 7.62 -7.49 -9.43
C PHE A 200 7.05 -6.54 -10.48
N THR A 201 6.60 -5.36 -10.07
CA THR A 201 6.18 -4.25 -10.92
C THR A 201 6.72 -2.92 -10.39
N THR A 202 6.89 -1.95 -11.28
CA THR A 202 7.11 -0.54 -10.91
C THR A 202 6.40 0.35 -11.93
N ASN A 203 5.85 1.47 -11.47
CA ASN A 203 5.25 2.46 -12.35
C ASN A 203 6.32 3.35 -12.98
N PHE A 204 6.03 3.94 -14.14
CA PHE A 204 6.84 5.00 -14.72
C PHE A 204 6.28 6.40 -14.46
N SER A 205 5.12 6.49 -13.80
CA SER A 205 4.43 7.75 -13.49
C SER A 205 4.45 8.69 -14.70
N ASP A 206 4.24 8.12 -15.88
CA ASP A 206 4.22 8.86 -17.14
C ASP A 206 3.04 9.85 -17.12
N SER A 207 3.14 10.91 -17.92
CA SER A 207 2.11 11.96 -17.97
C SER A 207 0.77 11.36 -18.37
N GLY A 208 -0.21 11.40 -17.45
CA GLY A 208 -1.55 10.85 -17.60
C GLY A 208 -2.57 11.62 -16.77
N THR A 209 -3.77 11.07 -16.57
CA THR A 209 -4.89 11.77 -15.90
C THR A 209 -4.57 12.29 -14.47
N HIS A 210 -3.58 11.68 -13.79
CA HIS A 210 -3.25 12.00 -12.40
C HIS A 210 -1.91 12.73 -12.17
N ASN A 211 -0.98 12.76 -13.13
CA ASN A 211 0.34 13.37 -12.96
C ASN A 211 0.68 14.32 -14.12
N LYS A 212 0.85 15.62 -13.81
CA LYS A 212 1.25 16.66 -14.78
C LYS A 212 2.77 16.71 -15.04
N SER A 213 3.57 16.03 -14.21
CA SER A 213 5.03 15.94 -14.35
C SER A 213 5.52 14.55 -13.97
N LYS A 214 6.53 14.04 -14.69
CA LYS A 214 7.22 12.79 -14.33
C LYS A 214 7.80 12.93 -12.92
N ASN A 215 7.46 12.00 -12.04
CA ASN A 215 8.10 11.86 -10.74
C ASN A 215 8.42 10.40 -10.49
N THR A 216 9.44 10.15 -9.67
CA THR A 216 9.87 8.79 -9.30
C THR A 216 9.49 8.47 -7.87
N ASP A 217 8.51 9.18 -7.30
CA ASP A 217 8.23 9.14 -5.86
C ASP A 217 7.76 7.77 -5.40
N PHE A 218 7.07 7.04 -6.27
CA PHE A 218 6.57 5.69 -6.03
C PHE A 218 7.21 4.67 -6.97
N GLN A 219 8.35 5.00 -7.57
CA GLN A 219 9.17 4.01 -8.26
C GLN A 219 9.92 3.14 -7.27
N VAL A 220 9.98 1.84 -7.54
CA VAL A 220 10.64 0.87 -6.68
C VAL A 220 11.55 -0.04 -7.51
N PRO A 221 12.64 -0.54 -6.92
CA PRO A 221 13.47 -1.53 -7.59
C PRO A 221 12.66 -2.79 -7.92
N LEU A 222 12.84 -3.28 -9.13
CA LEU A 222 12.30 -4.56 -9.56
C LEU A 222 13.19 -5.70 -9.08
N PHE A 223 12.57 -6.83 -8.76
CA PHE A 223 13.27 -8.09 -8.54
C PHE A 223 13.85 -8.57 -9.87
N SER A 224 15.16 -8.85 -9.89
CA SER A 224 15.88 -9.33 -11.08
C SER A 224 16.58 -10.67 -10.86
N GLY A 225 16.29 -11.35 -9.74
CA GLY A 225 16.89 -12.63 -9.40
C GLY A 225 16.08 -13.83 -9.91
N GLU A 226 16.65 -15.02 -9.74
CA GLU A 226 15.93 -16.27 -9.92
C GLU A 226 15.01 -16.55 -8.72
N MET A 227 13.79 -17.03 -9.00
CA MET A 227 12.80 -17.34 -7.99
C MET A 227 12.82 -18.85 -7.70
N ASN A 228 13.62 -19.27 -6.71
CA ASN A 228 13.80 -20.69 -6.41
C ASN A 228 12.80 -21.22 -5.35
N SER A 229 12.35 -20.37 -4.44
CA SER A 229 11.33 -20.70 -3.44
C SER A 229 10.77 -19.42 -2.80
N LEU A 230 9.45 -19.24 -2.86
CA LEU A 230 8.75 -18.16 -2.14
C LEU A 230 8.29 -18.68 -0.78
N ARG A 231 8.56 -17.90 0.27
CA ARG A 231 8.09 -18.18 1.62
C ARG A 231 6.83 -17.35 1.89
N PHE A 232 5.71 -17.87 1.41
CA PHE A 232 4.39 -17.37 1.77
C PHE A 232 4.04 -17.77 3.21
N LYS A 233 3.25 -16.93 3.87
CA LYS A 233 2.72 -17.20 5.21
C LYS A 233 1.22 -17.11 5.17
N GLU A 234 0.54 -17.98 5.90
CA GLU A 234 -0.86 -17.74 6.26
C GLU A 234 -0.94 -16.49 7.15
N ILE A 235 -2.02 -15.73 7.03
CA ILE A 235 -2.18 -14.48 7.77
C ILE A 235 -2.15 -14.69 9.29
N ASP A 236 -2.62 -15.85 9.80
CA ASP A 236 -2.57 -16.20 11.23
C ASP A 236 -1.14 -16.36 11.77
N HIS A 237 -0.18 -16.60 10.90
CA HIS A 237 1.24 -16.78 11.24
C HIS A 237 2.10 -15.56 10.85
N ALA A 238 1.49 -14.50 10.34
CA ALA A 238 2.19 -13.31 9.86
C ALA A 238 2.35 -12.26 10.95
N ILE A 239 3.52 -11.60 10.98
CA ILE A 239 3.78 -10.45 11.86
C ILE A 239 3.72 -9.10 11.14
N ASN A 240 3.45 -9.12 9.83
CA ASN A 240 3.41 -7.94 8.98
C ASN A 240 1.99 -7.79 8.42
N ILE A 241 1.06 -7.38 9.29
CA ILE A 241 -0.35 -7.17 8.97
C ILE A 241 -0.71 -5.74 9.30
N TYR A 242 -1.10 -4.98 8.28
CA TYR A 242 -1.27 -3.54 8.34
C TYR A 242 -2.67 -3.11 7.91
N ASP A 243 -3.18 -2.07 8.53
CA ASP A 243 -4.45 -1.48 8.16
C ASP A 243 -4.33 -0.46 7.00
N ALA A 244 -5.44 0.18 6.63
CA ALA A 244 -5.49 1.16 5.55
C ALA A 244 -4.67 2.44 5.83
N PHE A 245 -4.20 2.64 7.06
CA PHE A 245 -3.33 3.73 7.49
C PHE A 245 -1.86 3.30 7.58
N PHE A 246 -1.52 2.08 7.13
CA PHE A 246 -0.17 1.51 7.21
C PHE A 246 0.32 1.38 8.65
N GLU A 247 -0.61 1.22 9.60
CA GLU A 247 -0.32 0.93 11.00
C GLU A 247 -0.36 -0.58 11.21
N LEU A 248 0.60 -1.12 11.95
CA LEU A 248 0.59 -2.53 12.33
C LEU A 248 -0.63 -2.80 13.22
N ILE A 249 -1.37 -3.88 12.98
CA ILE A 249 -2.59 -4.14 13.74
C ILE A 249 -2.30 -4.38 15.23
N PRO A 250 -3.21 -3.96 16.15
CA PRO A 250 -2.98 -4.09 17.58
C PRO A 250 -2.67 -5.51 18.03
N ASP A 251 -3.32 -6.52 17.45
CA ASP A 251 -3.16 -7.91 17.88
C ASP A 251 -1.75 -8.44 17.61
N VAL A 252 -1.13 -8.07 16.48
CA VAL A 252 0.28 -8.38 16.21
C VAL A 252 1.20 -7.67 17.22
N ILE A 253 0.92 -6.41 17.57
CA ILE A 253 1.74 -5.71 18.58
C ILE A 253 1.63 -6.42 19.94
N LYS A 254 0.44 -6.90 20.32
CA LYS A 254 0.22 -7.64 21.58
C LYS A 254 0.94 -8.99 21.60
N THR A 255 1.10 -9.67 20.46
CA THR A 255 1.91 -10.90 20.42
C THR A 255 3.40 -10.62 20.58
N LEU A 256 3.88 -9.50 20.04
CA LEU A 256 5.29 -9.11 20.07
C LEU A 256 5.70 -8.34 21.34
N ASN A 257 4.77 -7.69 22.03
CA ASN A 257 4.97 -7.02 23.31
C ASN A 257 3.88 -7.43 24.32
N LYS A 258 4.24 -8.34 25.22
CA LYS A 258 3.33 -8.93 26.20
C LYS A 258 2.79 -7.96 27.26
N ASP A 259 3.46 -6.83 27.49
CA ASP A 259 2.95 -5.80 28.41
C ASP A 259 1.66 -5.12 27.89
N LEU A 260 1.39 -5.27 26.58
CA LEU A 260 0.24 -4.68 25.91
C LEU A 260 -0.92 -5.66 25.71
N GLU A 261 -0.74 -6.95 26.01
CA GLU A 261 -1.71 -8.02 25.74
C GLU A 261 -3.09 -7.76 26.35
N GLY A 262 -3.14 -7.21 27.57
CA GLY A 262 -4.37 -6.90 28.29
C GLY A 262 -5.00 -5.53 27.98
N ILE A 263 -4.54 -4.82 26.95
CA ILE A 263 -4.98 -3.45 26.66
C ILE A 263 -5.72 -3.43 25.33
N ASP A 264 -6.93 -2.86 25.33
CA ASP A 264 -7.67 -2.57 24.11
C ASP A 264 -7.30 -1.19 23.55
N PHE A 265 -6.52 -1.16 22.47
CA PHE A 265 -6.00 0.08 21.88
C PHE A 265 -6.03 0.08 20.34
N THR A 266 -6.17 1.28 19.79
CA THR A 266 -5.93 1.58 18.38
C THR A 266 -4.49 2.05 18.21
N VAL A 267 -3.85 1.68 17.10
CA VAL A 267 -2.48 2.12 16.75
C VAL A 267 -2.57 3.31 15.80
N ASP A 268 -1.80 4.37 16.03
CA ASP A 268 -1.72 5.54 15.15
C ASP A 268 -0.35 6.22 15.27
N LEU A 269 0.70 5.49 14.94
CA LEU A 269 2.08 5.96 15.07
C LEU A 269 2.40 7.07 14.06
N TRP A 270 1.75 7.09 12.90
CA TRP A 270 1.83 8.17 11.93
C TRP A 270 0.94 9.37 12.29
N GLY A 271 0.07 9.24 13.29
CA GLY A 271 -0.81 10.32 13.77
C GLY A 271 -1.88 10.74 12.75
N MET A 272 -2.22 9.85 11.81
CA MET A 272 -3.06 10.12 10.66
C MET A 272 -4.53 9.78 10.88
N LYS A 273 -4.85 8.96 11.89
CA LYS A 273 -6.23 8.60 12.20
C LYS A 273 -6.94 9.77 12.89
N PRO A 274 -8.09 10.23 12.37
CA PRO A 274 -8.95 11.15 13.11
C PRO A 274 -9.51 10.47 14.36
N LEU A 275 -9.66 11.18 15.48
CA LEU A 275 -10.15 10.54 16.72
C LEU A 275 -11.55 9.92 16.58
N ARG A 276 -12.38 10.41 15.64
CA ARG A 276 -13.70 9.83 15.36
C ARG A 276 -13.68 8.39 14.82
N VAL A 277 -12.56 7.96 14.24
CA VAL A 277 -12.39 6.58 13.74
C VAL A 277 -11.79 5.65 14.80
N VAL A 278 -11.24 6.20 15.89
CA VAL A 278 -10.75 5.42 17.03
C VAL A 278 -11.96 4.90 17.81
N LYS A 279 -12.09 3.57 17.92
CA LYS A 279 -13.22 2.91 18.61
C LYS A 279 -12.86 2.31 19.96
N THR A 280 -11.58 2.27 20.28
CA THR A 280 -11.04 1.72 21.53
C THR A 280 -10.88 2.81 22.58
N ASN A 281 -10.83 2.41 23.86
CA ASN A 281 -10.61 3.36 24.96
C ASN A 281 -9.22 3.98 24.93
N TYR A 282 -8.22 3.20 24.53
CA TYR A 282 -6.83 3.65 24.45
C TYR A 282 -6.38 3.88 23.01
N LEU A 283 -5.45 4.81 22.84
CA LEU A 283 -4.77 5.12 21.59
C LEU A 283 -3.26 5.07 21.83
N LEU A 284 -2.55 4.30 21.02
CA LEU A 284 -1.10 4.27 20.93
C LEU A 284 -0.67 5.18 19.78
N SER A 285 -0.20 6.39 20.07
CA SER A 285 0.02 7.40 19.01
C SER A 285 1.15 8.36 19.31
N THR A 286 1.67 8.97 18.24
CA THR A 286 2.58 10.11 18.29
C THR A 286 1.85 11.46 18.41
N LYS A 287 0.50 11.46 18.37
CA LYS A 287 -0.30 12.67 18.61
C LYS A 287 0.05 13.29 19.98
N PRO A 288 0.12 14.63 20.08
CA PRO A 288 0.26 15.30 21.37
C PRO A 288 -1.00 15.10 22.23
N LEU A 289 -0.80 15.11 23.55
CA LEU A 289 -1.90 15.16 24.51
C LEU A 289 -2.35 16.60 24.69
N LYS A 290 -3.67 16.83 24.83
CA LYS A 290 -4.28 18.15 25.02
C LYS A 290 -3.72 18.93 26.21
N ASN A 291 -3.22 18.23 27.22
CA ASN A 291 -2.56 18.80 28.39
C ASN A 291 -1.33 17.95 28.74
N THR A 292 -0.17 18.58 28.92
CA THR A 292 1.08 17.90 29.28
C THR A 292 1.06 17.32 30.70
N ALA A 293 0.15 17.80 31.56
CA ALA A 293 -0.08 17.23 32.89
C ALA A 293 -0.92 15.94 32.84
N SER A 294 -1.63 15.67 31.74
CA SER A 294 -2.35 14.41 31.56
C SER A 294 -1.32 13.30 31.39
N GLY A 295 -1.26 12.39 32.37
CA GLY A 295 -0.37 11.23 32.29
C GLY A 295 -0.66 10.35 31.08
N HIS A 296 0.35 9.63 30.62
CA HIS A 296 0.17 8.49 29.72
C HIS A 296 0.39 7.21 30.53
N ARG A 297 -0.26 6.11 30.11
CA ARG A 297 -0.08 4.80 30.77
C ARG A 297 1.30 4.24 30.50
N LYS A 298 1.76 4.36 29.25
CA LYS A 298 3.09 3.94 28.81
C LYS A 298 3.61 4.85 27.70
N GLY A 299 4.92 5.09 27.68
CA GLY A 299 5.58 6.03 26.78
C GLY A 299 6.80 5.37 26.16
N TYR A 300 6.94 5.55 24.85
CA TYR A 300 8.05 5.01 24.07
C TYR A 300 8.81 6.11 23.35
N ALA A 301 10.10 5.89 23.15
CA ALA A 301 10.92 6.75 22.33
C ALA A 301 10.56 6.58 20.84
N LEU A 302 11.05 7.48 19.99
CA LEU A 302 10.94 7.36 18.54
C LEU A 302 12.35 7.37 17.92
N GLU A 303 13.10 6.28 18.14
CA GLU A 303 14.52 6.14 17.79
C GLU A 303 14.81 4.95 16.84
N MET A 304 13.93 3.95 16.78
CA MET A 304 14.04 2.77 15.89
C MET A 304 13.14 2.89 14.66
N LYS A 305 13.50 2.23 13.54
CA LYS A 305 12.71 2.14 12.31
C LYS A 305 12.34 0.69 11.97
N PRO A 306 11.09 0.38 11.56
CA PRO A 306 9.92 1.26 11.55
C PRO A 306 9.50 1.72 12.97
N PRO A 307 8.62 2.74 13.12
CA PRO A 307 8.31 3.34 14.44
C PRO A 307 7.81 2.33 15.47
N VAL A 308 7.10 1.30 15.00
CA VAL A 308 6.55 0.22 15.83
C VAL A 308 7.62 -0.56 16.59
N LEU A 309 8.87 -0.61 16.11
CA LEU A 309 9.95 -1.32 16.83
C LEU A 309 10.29 -0.69 18.18
N ASN A 310 10.05 0.61 18.37
CA ASN A 310 10.21 1.25 19.69
C ASN A 310 9.20 0.71 20.70
N VAL A 311 7.98 0.41 20.23
CA VAL A 311 6.91 -0.17 21.03
C VAL A 311 7.20 -1.64 21.30
N ILE A 312 7.59 -2.40 20.26
CA ILE A 312 7.90 -3.84 20.39
C ILE A 312 9.09 -4.07 21.33
N SER A 313 10.14 -3.26 21.22
CA SER A 313 11.36 -3.38 22.03
C SER A 313 11.24 -2.73 23.41
N ASP A 314 10.05 -2.21 23.76
CA ASP A 314 9.79 -1.48 25.00
C ASP A 314 10.79 -0.36 25.30
N LEU A 315 11.18 0.41 24.27
CA LEU A 315 12.18 1.46 24.42
C LEU A 315 11.56 2.68 25.11
N PRO A 316 11.93 3.01 26.37
CA PRO A 316 11.25 4.05 27.15
C PRO A 316 11.47 5.43 26.54
N GLY A 317 10.40 6.23 26.48
CA GLY A 317 10.47 7.62 26.01
C GLY A 317 9.12 8.33 26.07
N ASN A 318 9.03 9.51 25.45
CA ASN A 318 7.83 10.36 25.52
C ASN A 318 7.30 10.77 24.14
N ASP A 319 7.77 10.12 23.07
CA ASP A 319 7.44 10.46 21.68
C ASP A 319 6.14 9.76 21.25
N ILE A 320 6.05 8.45 21.50
CA ILE A 320 4.85 7.63 21.29
C ILE A 320 4.20 7.40 22.65
N LYS A 321 2.90 7.63 22.76
CA LYS A 321 2.17 7.53 24.03
C LYS A 321 1.02 6.55 23.89
N LEU A 322 0.82 5.73 24.90
CA LEU A 322 -0.39 4.96 25.13
C LEU A 322 -1.21 5.67 26.21
N SER A 323 -2.35 6.25 25.83
CA SER A 323 -3.25 6.95 26.76
C SER A 323 -4.71 6.87 26.32
N GLU A 324 -5.63 7.36 27.13
CA GLU A 324 -7.05 7.43 26.75
C GLU A 324 -7.22 8.25 25.47
N ALA A 325 -8.00 7.74 24.51
CA ALA A 325 -8.13 8.32 23.17
C ALA A 325 -8.64 9.77 23.21
N ASN A 326 -9.50 10.11 24.18
CA ASN A 326 -10.06 11.45 24.37
C ASN A 326 -9.03 12.51 24.83
N LEU A 327 -7.85 12.09 25.31
CA LEU A 327 -6.78 12.98 25.78
C LEU A 327 -5.89 13.47 24.65
N PHE A 328 -5.93 12.86 23.47
CA PHE A 328 -5.13 13.25 22.32
C PHE A 328 -5.72 14.45 21.58
N GLU A 329 -4.86 15.26 20.95
CA GLU A 329 -5.29 16.34 20.06
C GLU A 329 -5.85 15.80 18.74
N ASN A 330 -6.95 16.40 18.28
CA ASN A 330 -7.61 15.99 17.03
C ASN A 330 -7.01 16.69 15.78
N ASP A 331 -6.44 17.89 15.94
CA ASP A 331 -5.97 18.73 14.83
C ASP A 331 -4.52 18.45 14.38
N PHE A 332 -3.94 17.37 14.89
CA PHE A 332 -2.58 16.95 14.54
C PHE A 332 -2.49 16.51 13.07
N LYS A 333 -1.62 17.18 12.30
CA LYS A 333 -1.47 16.97 10.84
C LYS A 333 -0.56 15.78 10.47
N GLY A 334 -0.40 14.82 11.37
CA GLY A 334 0.50 13.67 11.23
C GLY A 334 1.90 13.91 11.79
N LEU A 335 2.66 12.82 11.93
CA LEU A 335 4.00 12.81 12.54
C LEU A 335 4.95 13.82 11.88
N ASP A 336 5.41 14.81 12.65
CA ASP A 336 6.37 15.81 12.21
C ASP A 336 7.81 15.32 12.44
N ILE A 337 8.31 14.51 11.50
CA ILE A 337 9.69 14.00 11.54
C ILE A 337 10.75 15.10 11.42
N SER A 338 10.41 16.32 10.98
CA SER A 338 11.39 17.43 10.86
C SER A 338 11.94 17.87 12.22
N LYS A 339 11.24 17.52 13.30
CA LYS A 339 11.66 17.76 14.68
C LYS A 339 12.47 16.61 15.28
N ASN A 340 12.46 15.44 14.66
CA ASN A 340 13.15 14.25 15.16
C ASN A 340 14.46 14.02 14.38
N LEU A 341 15.58 14.40 15.01
CA LEU A 341 16.93 14.29 14.45
C LEU A 341 17.40 12.85 14.21
N VAL A 342 16.71 11.85 14.76
CA VAL A 342 17.07 10.42 14.64
C VAL A 342 16.44 9.80 13.38
N TRP A 343 15.33 10.37 12.90
CA TRP A 343 14.60 9.91 11.71
C TRP A 343 15.10 10.58 10.41
N ASP A 344 16.42 10.66 10.27
CA ASP A 344 17.07 11.07 9.03
C ASP A 344 17.03 9.89 8.05
N TYR A 345 16.13 9.92 7.07
CA TYR A 345 16.35 9.17 5.81
C TYR A 345 16.34 10.12 4.61
N PHE A 346 15.46 11.13 4.59
CA PHE A 346 15.40 12.10 3.48
C PHE A 346 14.94 13.51 3.87
N VAL A 347 14.97 13.89 5.16
CA VAL A 347 14.74 15.30 5.58
C VAL A 347 15.71 16.26 4.85
N PHE A 348 16.88 15.75 4.45
CA PHE A 348 17.87 16.45 3.66
C PHE A 348 17.45 16.78 2.21
N LYS A 349 16.44 16.18 1.59
CA LYS A 349 16.14 16.50 0.17
C LYS A 349 15.15 17.65 -0.06
N LEU A 350 14.42 18.14 0.95
CA LEU A 350 13.26 18.99 0.67
C LEU A 350 13.12 20.29 1.47
N ILE A 351 13.90 20.54 2.54
CA ILE A 351 13.70 21.77 3.32
C ILE A 351 15.03 22.44 3.70
N PRO A 352 15.49 23.46 2.94
CA PRO A 352 16.66 24.28 3.29
C PRO A 352 16.62 24.87 4.70
N SER A 353 15.43 25.19 5.23
CA SER A 353 15.30 25.71 6.60
C SER A 353 15.59 24.65 7.68
N VAL A 354 15.42 23.36 7.38
CA VAL A 354 15.81 22.27 8.29
C VAL A 354 17.33 22.08 8.28
N TYR A 355 18.00 22.23 7.13
CA TYR A 355 19.47 22.27 7.06
C TYR A 355 20.06 23.32 8.00
N VAL A 356 19.55 24.54 7.91
CA VAL A 356 20.02 25.66 8.73
C VAL A 356 19.78 25.39 10.22
N LYS A 357 18.61 24.87 10.60
CA LYS A 357 18.30 24.54 12.01
C LYS A 357 19.19 23.44 12.57
N ILE A 358 19.41 22.35 11.83
CA ILE A 358 20.26 21.24 12.28
C ILE A 358 21.73 21.68 12.35
N PHE A 359 22.20 22.42 11.34
CA PHE A 359 23.57 22.96 11.31
C PHE A 359 23.83 23.87 12.50
N ILE A 360 22.95 24.84 12.76
CA ILE A 360 23.04 25.73 13.92
C ILE A 360 23.04 24.92 15.23
N LYS A 361 22.16 23.93 15.37
CA LYS A 361 22.07 23.11 16.59
C LYS A 361 23.33 22.25 16.81
N LYS A 362 23.88 21.65 15.75
CA LYS A 362 25.15 20.90 15.81
C LYS A 362 26.35 21.80 16.13
N VAL A 363 26.40 23.01 15.56
CA VAL A 363 27.44 24.01 15.87
C VAL A 363 27.35 24.45 17.34
N LEU A 364 26.14 24.77 17.83
CA LEU A 364 25.91 25.14 19.24
C LEU A 364 26.26 24.01 20.22
N LEU A 365 25.96 22.75 19.88
CA LEU A 365 26.37 21.58 20.68
C LEU A 365 27.89 21.40 20.71
N LYS A 366 28.60 21.71 19.62
CA LYS A 366 30.06 21.67 19.54
C LYS A 366 30.71 22.82 20.32
N LEU A 367 30.07 23.99 20.33
CA LEU A 367 30.50 25.16 21.09
C LEU A 367 30.23 25.05 22.60
N ARG A 368 29.25 24.22 23.02
CA ARG A 368 28.99 23.90 24.44
C ARG A 368 29.92 22.83 25.03
N LYS A 369 30.72 22.15 24.19
CA LYS A 369 31.71 21.14 24.61
C LYS A 369 33.16 21.67 24.61
N LYS A 370 33.34 22.96 24.35
CA LYS A 370 34.55 23.74 24.65
C LYS A 370 34.21 24.71 25.76
#